data_AF-A0A1A9S3C3-F1
#
_entry.id   AF-A0A1A9S3C3-F1
#
_cell.length_a   1.000
_cell.length_b   1.000
_cell.length_c   1.000
_cell.angle_alpha   90.00
_cell.angle_beta   90.00
_cell.angle_gamma   90.00
#
_symmetry.space_group_name_H-M   'P 1'
#
loop_
_entity.id
_entity.type
_entity.pdbx_description
1 polymer ?
#
loop_
_entity_poly.entity_id
_entity_poly.type
_entity_poly.pdbx_seq_one_letter_code
_entity_poly.pdbx_strand_id
1 'polypeptide(L)' 'MGKHPNKHIRAALAYAEQHGWAVVPAGKSAHAFCRLRCLQGHTEHQMSVWSTPRNPENHAKQIIRKVNECLPEQE' A
#
# COMPACT_ATOMS: atom_id res chain seq x y z
N MET A 1 -14.11 -5.13 -6.07
CA MET A 1 -12.81 -4.53 -6.41
C MET A 1 -11.96 -5.58 -7.13
N GLY A 2 -11.52 -5.33 -8.37
CA GLY A 2 -10.68 -6.27 -9.10
C GLY A 2 -9.31 -6.37 -8.44
N LYS A 3 -8.83 -7.59 -8.15
CA LYS A 3 -7.51 -7.79 -7.52
C LYS A 3 -6.42 -7.31 -8.48
N HIS A 4 -5.51 -6.44 -8.03
CA HIS A 4 -4.39 -5.93 -8.83
C HIS A 4 -3.70 -7.07 -9.59
N PRO A 5 -3.44 -7.03 -10.90
CA PRO A 5 -2.97 -8.19 -11.67
C PRO A 5 -1.64 -8.76 -11.14
N ASN A 6 -0.81 -7.90 -10.54
CA ASN A 6 0.49 -8.30 -9.98
C ASN A 6 0.40 -8.90 -8.56
N LYS A 7 0.98 -10.11 -8.40
CA LYS A 7 1.04 -10.84 -7.11
C LYS A 7 1.81 -10.11 -6.01
N HIS A 8 2.86 -9.36 -6.35
CA HIS A 8 3.69 -8.66 -5.35
C HIS A 8 2.94 -7.51 -4.72
N ILE A 9 2.20 -6.74 -5.52
CA ILE A 9 1.35 -5.67 -5.00
C ILE A 9 0.22 -6.24 -4.14
N ARG A 10 -0.41 -7.36 -4.53
CA ARG A 10 -1.39 -8.04 -3.68
C ARG A 10 -0.80 -8.42 -2.32
N ALA A 11 0.40 -9.01 -2.30
CA ALA A 11 1.08 -9.39 -1.07
C ALA A 11 1.41 -8.16 -0.21
N ALA A 12 1.87 -7.07 -0.82
CA ALA A 12 2.16 -5.83 -0.11
C ALA A 12 0.92 -5.16 0.49
N LEU A 13 -0.21 -5.19 -0.22
CA LEU A 13 -1.50 -4.69 0.29
C LEU A 13 -1.98 -5.53 1.48
N ALA A 14 -1.94 -6.86 1.36
CA ALA A 14 -2.31 -7.76 2.46
C ALA A 14 -1.41 -7.54 3.69
N TYR A 15 -0.10 -7.38 3.46
CA TYR A 15 0.85 -7.05 4.52
C TYR A 15 0.50 -5.72 5.20
N ALA A 16 0.18 -4.68 4.43
CA ALA A 16 -0.25 -3.40 4.96
C ALA A 16 -1.51 -3.54 5.84
N GLU A 17 -2.54 -4.24 5.35
CA GLU A 17 -3.79 -4.47 6.09
C GLU A 17 -3.56 -5.19 7.43
N GLN A 18 -2.71 -6.21 7.45
CA GLN A 18 -2.35 -6.92 8.69
C GLN A 18 -1.64 -6.03 9.71
N HIS A 19 -0.99 -4.97 9.26
CA HIS A 19 -0.18 -4.06 10.06
C HIS A 19 -0.90 -2.75 10.40
N GLY A 20 -2.23 -2.72 10.30
CA GLY A 20 -3.03 -1.55 10.67
C GLY A 20 -3.01 -0.43 9.63
N TRP A 21 -2.81 -0.76 8.36
CA TRP A 21 -3.03 0.18 7.27
C TRP A 21 -4.38 -0.08 6.57
N ALA A 22 -5.09 1.00 6.26
CA ALA A 22 -6.33 0.96 5.51
C ALA A 22 -6.08 1.14 4.01
N VAL A 23 -6.65 0.24 3.21
CA VAL A 23 -6.66 0.33 1.74
C VAL A 23 -7.89 1.11 1.28
N VAL A 24 -7.69 2.35 0.88
CA VAL A 24 -8.74 3.24 0.36
C VAL A 24 -8.73 3.21 -1.17
N PRO A 25 -9.83 2.86 -1.85
CA PRO A 25 -9.87 2.85 -3.31
C PRO A 25 -9.66 4.26 -3.87
N ALA A 26 -8.82 4.39 -4.91
CA ALA A 26 -8.50 5.68 -5.51
C ALA A 26 -9.55 6.12 -6.56
N GLY A 27 -10.85 5.98 -6.23
CA GLY A 27 -11.99 6.51 -6.98
C GLY A 27 -11.81 6.64 -8.50
N LYS A 28 -11.84 7.88 -9.01
CA LYS A 28 -11.77 8.24 -10.44
C LYS A 28 -10.34 8.40 -10.99
N SER A 29 -9.29 8.16 -10.20
CA SER A 29 -7.93 8.26 -10.71
C SER A 29 -7.57 7.00 -11.50
N ALA A 30 -7.59 7.09 -12.83
CA ALA A 30 -7.18 5.98 -13.70
C ALA A 30 -5.74 5.48 -13.44
N HIS A 31 -4.89 6.34 -12.87
CA HIS A 31 -3.49 6.03 -12.61
C HIS A 31 -3.25 5.34 -11.25
N ALA A 32 -4.08 5.65 -10.24
CA ALA A 32 -3.93 5.11 -8.90
C ALA A 32 -4.91 3.96 -8.69
N PHE A 33 -4.42 2.82 -8.19
CA PHE A 33 -5.25 1.68 -7.86
C PHE A 33 -5.96 1.91 -6.52
N CYS A 34 -5.17 2.24 -5.50
CA CYS A 34 -5.64 2.52 -4.15
C CYS A 34 -4.67 3.45 -3.42
N ARG A 35 -5.08 3.91 -2.25
CA ARG A 35 -4.27 4.68 -1.31
C ARG A 35 -4.22 3.93 0.01
N LEU A 36 -3.02 3.71 0.50
CA LEU A 36 -2.77 3.21 1.84
C LEU A 36 -2.77 4.38 2.81
N ARG A 37 -3.51 4.24 3.91
CA ARG A 37 -3.52 5.18 5.03
C ARG A 37 -3.26 4.45 6.33
N CYS A 38 -2.35 4.96 7.13
CA CYS A 38 -2.14 4.45 8.47
C CYS A 38 -3.39 4.66 9.34
N LEU A 39 -3.82 3.64 10.08
CA LEU A 39 -4.92 3.76 11.05
C LEU A 39 -4.46 4.27 12.42
N GLN A 40 -3.16 4.36 12.67
CA GLN A 40 -2.57 4.82 13.94
C GLN A 40 -2.62 6.36 14.12
N GLY A 41 -3.25 7.11 13.19
CA GLY A 41 -3.39 8.56 13.30
C GLY A 41 -2.21 9.38 12.74
N HIS A 42 -1.21 8.73 12.15
CA HIS A 42 -0.10 9.40 11.47
C HIS A 42 -0.55 10.00 10.12
N THR A 43 -0.58 11.33 10.02
CA THR A 43 -0.95 12.06 8.78
C THR A 43 0.08 11.92 7.67
N GLU A 44 1.35 11.67 8.00
CA GLU A 44 2.45 11.49 7.04
C GLU A 44 2.58 10.04 6.52
N HIS A 45 1.99 9.07 7.22
CA HIS A 45 2.02 7.66 6.84
C HIS A 45 0.86 7.33 5.90
N GLN A 46 0.98 7.85 4.67
CA GLN A 46 0.08 7.55 3.57
C GLN A 46 0.88 7.29 2.28
N MET A 47 0.41 6.34 1.47
CA MET A 47 1.08 5.97 0.21
C MET A 47 0.06 5.70 -0.89
N SER A 48 0.28 6.28 -2.07
CA SER A 48 -0.52 5.96 -3.25
C SER A 48 0.05 4.74 -3.97
N VAL A 49 -0.80 3.76 -4.24
CA VAL A 49 -0.47 2.55 -4.99
C VAL A 49 -0.93 2.75 -6.43
N TRP A 50 -0.01 2.65 -7.37
CA TRP A 50 -0.28 2.87 -8.80
C TRP A 50 -0.78 1.57 -9.46
N SER A 51 -1.71 1.68 -10.42
CA SER A 51 -2.24 0.52 -11.17
C SER A 51 -1.25 -0.01 -12.22
N THR A 52 -0.48 0.89 -12.83
CA THR A 52 0.49 0.55 -13.90
C THR A 52 1.88 1.07 -13.55
N PRO A 53 2.52 0.56 -12.49
CA PRO A 53 3.89 0.94 -12.17
C PRO A 53 4.85 0.33 -13.20
N ARG A 54 5.86 1.10 -13.61
CA ARG A 54 6.92 0.62 -14.51
C ARG A 54 7.61 -0.66 -14.01
N ASN A 55 7.72 -0.81 -12.69
CA ASN A 55 8.23 -2.01 -12.05
C ASN A 55 7.38 -2.36 -10.81
N PRO A 56 6.46 -3.33 -10.91
CA PRO A 56 5.51 -3.64 -9.85
C PRO A 56 6.15 -4.31 -8.63
N GLU A 57 7.25 -5.04 -8.81
CA GLU A 57 7.98 -5.68 -7.70
C GLU A 57 8.65 -4.65 -6.81
N ASN A 58 9.35 -3.68 -7.40
CA ASN A 58 9.94 -2.58 -6.65
C ASN A 58 8.88 -1.71 -6.00
N HIS A 59 7.74 -1.50 -6.66
CA HIS A 59 6.63 -0.75 -6.05
C HIS A 59 6.06 -1.48 -4.83
N ALA A 60 5.87 -2.80 -4.91
CA ALA A 60 5.45 -3.62 -3.78
C ALA A 60 6.45 -3.57 -2.61
N LYS A 61 7.76 -3.67 -2.90
CA LYS A 61 8.81 -3.51 -1.87
C LYS A 61 8.77 -2.14 -1.21
N GLN A 62 8.51 -1.07 -1.96
CA GLN A 62 8.35 0.27 -1.39
C GLN A 62 7.16 0.36 -0.45
N ILE A 63 6.02 -0.25 -0.82
CA ILE A 63 4.85 -0.32 0.06
C ILE A 63 5.19 -1.01 1.37
N ILE A 64 5.79 -2.21 1.30
CA ILE A 64 6.19 -2.97 2.49
C ILE A 64 7.17 -2.17 3.35
N ARG A 65 8.16 -1.53 2.74
CA ARG A 65 9.12 -0.68 3.45
C ARG A 65 8.44 0.49 4.16
N LYS A 66 7.47 1.14 3.53
CA LYS A 66 6.72 2.26 4.14
C LYS A 66 5.83 1.79 5.28
N VAL A 67 5.23 0.60 5.13
CA VAL A 67 4.48 -0.06 6.20
C VAL A 67 5.40 -0.34 7.39
N ASN A 68 6.58 -0.90 7.15
CA ASN A 68 7.61 -1.14 8.18
C ASN A 68 8.11 0.13 8.85
N GLU A 69 8.30 1.22 8.11
CA GLU A 69 8.71 2.50 8.68
C GLU A 69 7.66 3.09 9.64
N CYS A 70 6.38 2.80 9.41
CA CYS A 70 5.30 3.22 10.29
C CYS A 70 5.07 2.25 11.47
N LEU A 71 5.49 1.00 11.34
CA LEU A 71 5.40 0.05 12.43
C LEU A 71 6.51 0.38 13.42
N PRO A 72 6.19 0.77 14.66
CA PRO A 72 7.20 0.74 15.70
C PRO A 72 7.68 -0.70 15.80
N GLU A 73 9.01 -0.87 15.75
CA GLU A 73 9.72 -2.14 15.88
C GLU A 73 8.99 -3.00 16.93
N GLN A 74 8.39 -4.10 16.50
CA GLN A 74 7.75 -5.03 17.42
C GLN A 74 8.90 -5.73 18.15
N GLU A 75 9.14 -5.32 19.40
CA GLU A 75 10.09 -5.91 20.34
C GLU A 75 9.81 -7.39 20.59
#